data_AF-A0A9E2IDN5-F1
#
_entry.id   AF-A0A9E2IDN5-F1
#
_cell.length_a   1.000
_cell.length_b   1.000
_cell.length_c   1.000
_cell.angle_alpha   90.00
_cell.angle_beta   90.00
_cell.angle_gamma   90.00
#
_symmetry.space_group_name_H-M   'P 1'
#
loop_
_entity.id
_entity.type
_entity.pdbx_description
1 polymer ?
#
loop_
_entity_poly.entity_id
_entity_poly.type
_entity_poly.pdbx_seq_one_letter_code
_entity_poly.pdbx_strand_id
1 'polypeptide(L)'
;MSKKRLTLKQERFVRKYVRNGNATGAVKEAYPNVKSGGARRVMGSKLVTNANVSERIQEVLDEAGLTPELIIKELKNLITGNDISEKNKAIRTASEIFGLIGRGQIMATQVNVGQQISEEEQAILDKYTN
;
A
#
# COMPACT_ATOMS: atom_id res chain seq x y z
N MET A 1 -22.59 3.75 -18.37
CA MET A 1 -21.75 4.96 -18.58
C MET A 1 -20.59 4.59 -19.49
N SER A 2 -20.28 5.39 -20.51
CA SER A 2 -19.19 5.09 -21.46
C SER A 2 -17.84 5.08 -20.73
N LYS A 3 -17.18 3.92 -20.64
CA LYS A 3 -15.82 3.77 -20.10
C LYS A 3 -14.84 4.65 -20.90
N LYS A 4 -14.50 5.83 -20.38
CA LYS A 4 -13.58 6.75 -21.05
C LYS A 4 -12.20 6.11 -21.01
N ARG A 5 -11.71 5.68 -22.18
CA ARG A 5 -10.39 5.03 -22.32
C ARG A 5 -9.29 5.94 -21.77
N LEU A 6 -8.41 5.37 -20.93
CA LEU A 6 -7.23 6.07 -20.44
C LEU A 6 -6.35 6.52 -21.61
N THR A 7 -5.71 7.67 -21.46
CA THR A 7 -4.67 8.10 -22.38
C THR A 7 -3.41 7.27 -22.21
N LEU A 8 -2.56 7.18 -23.24
CA LEU A 8 -1.28 6.47 -23.18
C LEU A 8 -0.38 6.96 -22.02
N LYS A 9 -0.45 8.24 -21.66
CA LYS A 9 0.32 8.80 -20.53
C LYS A 9 -0.24 8.33 -19.19
N GLN A 10 -1.56 8.28 -19.05
CA GLN A 10 -2.20 7.76 -17.84
C GLN A 10 -1.91 6.26 -17.68
N GLU A 11 -1.92 5.49 -18.76
CA GLU A 11 -1.57 4.07 -18.70
C GLU A 11 -0.11 3.85 -18.24
N ARG A 12 0.84 4.63 -18.76
CA ARG A 12 2.24 4.62 -18.28
C ARG A 12 2.33 5.01 -16.81
N PHE A 13 1.56 6.01 -16.40
CA PHE A 13 1.49 6.42 -15.00
C PHE A 13 0.99 5.27 -14.12
N VAL A 14 -0.11 4.59 -14.48
CA VAL A 14 -0.65 3.45 -13.73
C VAL A 14 0.39 2.35 -13.58
N ARG A 15 1.01 1.90 -14.69
CA ARG A 15 2.03 0.84 -14.65
C ARG A 15 3.18 1.17 -13.72
N LYS A 16 3.67 2.42 -13.76
CA LYS A 16 4.77 2.85 -12.88
C LYS A 16 4.32 3.02 -11.43
N TYR A 17 3.11 3.52 -11.22
CA TYR A 17 2.55 3.75 -9.90
C TYR A 17 2.29 2.42 -9.18
N VAL A 18 1.63 1.46 -9.81
CA VAL A 18 1.39 0.13 -9.23
C VAL A 18 2.70 -0.57 -8.87
N ARG A 19 3.72 -0.49 -9.73
CA ARG A 19 5.02 -1.14 -9.48
C ARG A 19 5.76 -0.58 -8.25
N ASN A 20 5.64 0.73 -7.98
CA ASN A 20 6.54 1.43 -7.05
C ASN A 20 5.82 2.15 -5.90
N GLY A 21 4.49 2.29 -5.95
CA GLY A 21 3.69 3.07 -5.01
C GLY A 21 4.04 4.56 -4.94
N ASN A 22 4.78 5.11 -5.91
CA ASN A 22 5.29 6.49 -5.88
C ASN A 22 4.66 7.34 -7.01
N ALA A 23 3.63 8.12 -6.65
CA ALA A 23 2.91 8.98 -7.60
C ALA A 23 3.81 10.06 -8.22
N THR A 24 4.65 10.73 -7.45
CA THR A 24 5.56 11.78 -7.95
C THR A 24 6.58 11.20 -8.94
N GLY A 25 7.12 10.01 -8.64
CA GLY A 25 8.03 9.28 -9.52
C GLY A 25 7.33 8.82 -10.81
N ALA A 26 6.10 8.32 -10.70
CA ALA A 26 5.29 7.94 -11.84
C ALA A 26 4.97 9.12 -12.76
N VAL A 27 4.66 10.31 -12.20
CA VAL A 27 4.46 11.52 -13.00
C VAL A 27 5.75 11.95 -13.71
N LYS A 28 6.90 11.89 -13.04
CA LYS A 28 8.19 12.25 -13.65
C LYS A 28 8.46 11.46 -14.94
N GLU A 29 8.09 10.19 -14.94
CA GLU A 29 8.30 9.28 -16.07
C GLU A 29 7.21 9.40 -17.15
N ALA A 30 5.94 9.45 -16.74
CA ALA A 30 4.81 9.53 -17.69
C ALA A 30 4.62 10.93 -18.30
N TYR A 31 5.07 11.98 -17.60
CA TYR A 31 4.89 13.39 -17.97
C TYR A 31 6.23 14.16 -17.85
N PRO A 32 7.20 13.89 -18.76
CA PRO A 32 8.55 14.45 -18.68
C PRO A 32 8.59 15.99 -18.84
N ASN A 33 7.50 16.61 -19.30
CA ASN A 33 7.33 18.06 -19.40
C ASN A 33 7.12 18.72 -18.03
N VAL A 34 6.70 17.99 -16.99
CA VAL A 34 6.48 18.54 -15.64
C VAL A 34 7.81 18.57 -14.88
N LYS A 35 8.49 19.71 -14.92
CA LYS A 35 9.87 19.85 -14.40
C LYS A 35 9.94 20.09 -12.89
N SER A 36 8.99 20.79 -12.28
CA SER A 36 9.01 21.07 -10.84
C SER A 36 8.54 19.87 -10.01
N GLY A 37 9.24 19.56 -8.92
CA GLY A 37 8.85 18.51 -7.97
C GLY A 37 7.47 18.77 -7.34
N GLY A 38 7.18 20.03 -6.98
CA GLY A 38 5.87 20.42 -6.43
C GLY A 38 4.73 20.18 -7.41
N ALA A 39 4.92 20.56 -8.68
CA ALA A 39 3.94 20.32 -9.74
C ALA A 39 3.70 18.81 -9.96
N ARG A 40 4.76 17.99 -9.94
CA ARG A 40 4.62 16.52 -10.05
C ARG A 40 3.84 15.93 -8.89
N ARG A 41 4.08 16.39 -7.65
CA ARG A 41 3.34 15.92 -6.46
C ARG A 41 1.85 16.22 -6.58
N VAL A 42 1.49 17.46 -6.92
CA VAL A 42 0.09 17.88 -7.10
C VAL A 42 -0.57 17.08 -8.22
N MET A 43 0.09 16.92 -9.36
CA MET A 43 -0.44 16.14 -10.48
C MET A 43 -0.59 14.67 -10.13
N GLY A 44 0.36 14.09 -9.41
CA GLY A 44 0.31 12.70 -8.97
C GLY A 44 -0.89 12.43 -8.08
N SER A 45 -1.14 13.31 -7.09
CA SER A 45 -2.32 13.23 -6.23
C SER A 45 -3.62 13.31 -7.04
N LYS A 46 -3.71 14.27 -7.98
CA LYS A 46 -4.87 14.40 -8.88
C LYS A 46 -5.10 13.18 -9.78
N LEU A 47 -4.04 12.50 -10.21
CA LEU A 47 -4.15 11.31 -11.04
C LEU A 47 -4.64 10.11 -10.24
N VAL A 48 -4.14 9.92 -9.01
CA VAL A 48 -4.59 8.82 -8.14
C VAL A 48 -6.08 8.96 -7.79
N THR A 49 -6.57 10.19 -7.58
CA THR A 49 -7.99 10.43 -7.27
C THR A 49 -8.89 10.55 -8.50
N ASN A 50 -8.33 10.52 -9.72
CA ASN A 50 -9.12 10.55 -10.94
C ASN A 50 -9.86 9.22 -11.11
N ALA A 51 -11.20 9.26 -11.22
CA ALA A 51 -12.04 8.05 -11.26
C ALA A 51 -11.56 6.97 -12.24
N ASN A 52 -11.27 7.34 -13.50
CA ASN A 52 -10.85 6.35 -14.51
C ASN A 52 -9.45 5.78 -14.22
N VAL A 53 -8.53 6.61 -13.71
CA VAL A 53 -7.17 6.18 -13.36
C VAL A 53 -7.21 5.29 -12.11
N SER A 54 -8.00 5.66 -11.12
CA SER A 54 -8.22 4.88 -9.89
C SER A 54 -8.82 3.51 -10.20
N GLU A 55 -9.86 3.47 -11.05
CA GLU A 55 -10.46 2.22 -11.53
C GLU A 55 -9.42 1.34 -12.22
N ARG A 56 -8.59 1.91 -13.11
CA ARG A 56 -7.53 1.11 -13.76
C ARG A 56 -6.44 0.65 -12.80
N ILE A 57 -6.10 1.43 -11.78
CA ILE A 57 -5.18 0.98 -10.71
C ILE A 57 -5.77 -0.25 -10.01
N GLN A 58 -7.05 -0.20 -9.65
CA GLN A 58 -7.74 -1.32 -9.00
C GLN A 58 -7.76 -2.56 -9.91
N GLU A 59 -8.13 -2.40 -11.19
CA GLU A 59 -8.12 -3.52 -12.15
C GLU A 59 -6.74 -4.19 -12.25
N VAL A 60 -5.66 -3.42 -12.31
CA VAL A 60 -4.30 -3.99 -12.39
C VAL A 60 -3.91 -4.73 -11.10
N LEU A 61 -4.36 -4.24 -9.95
CA LEU A 61 -4.14 -4.92 -8.66
C LEU A 61 -4.94 -6.23 -8.59
N ASP A 62 -6.20 -6.20 -9.03
CA ASP A 62 -7.06 -7.38 -9.08
C ASP A 62 -6.55 -8.43 -10.07
N GLU A 63 -6.10 -8.01 -11.27
CA GLU A 63 -5.43 -8.84 -12.28
C GLU A 63 -4.17 -9.52 -11.71
N ALA A 64 -3.46 -8.85 -10.79
CA ALA A 64 -2.30 -9.39 -10.10
C ALA A 64 -2.66 -10.25 -8.87
N GLY A 65 -3.95 -10.43 -8.57
CA GLY A 65 -4.45 -11.14 -7.40
C GLY A 65 -4.23 -10.39 -6.08
N LEU A 66 -3.82 -9.12 -6.11
CA LEU A 66 -3.57 -8.30 -4.92
C LEU A 66 -4.87 -7.68 -4.39
N THR A 67 -5.88 -8.50 -4.17
CA THR A 67 -7.16 -8.05 -3.63
C THR A 67 -7.05 -7.81 -2.12
N PRO A 68 -7.88 -6.92 -1.54
CA PRO A 68 -7.91 -6.69 -0.10
C PRO A 68 -8.10 -7.98 0.71
N GLU A 69 -8.94 -8.90 0.24
CA GLU A 69 -9.23 -10.18 0.91
C GLU A 69 -8.00 -11.09 0.95
N LEU A 70 -7.25 -11.19 -0.17
CA LEU A 70 -6.03 -11.98 -0.19
C LEU A 70 -4.97 -11.35 0.71
N ILE A 71 -4.80 -10.03 0.66
CA ILE A 71 -3.85 -9.31 1.51
C ILE A 71 -4.17 -9.55 2.99
N ILE A 72 -5.45 -9.43 3.39
CA ILE A 72 -5.89 -9.69 4.77
C ILE A 72 -5.63 -11.15 5.16
N LYS A 73 -5.95 -12.10 4.27
CA LYS A 73 -5.70 -13.53 4.51
C LYS A 73 -4.22 -13.84 4.71
N GLU A 74 -3.36 -13.34 3.82
CA GLU A 74 -1.91 -13.55 3.91
C GLU A 74 -1.31 -12.85 5.14
N LEU A 75 -1.74 -11.62 5.44
CA LEU A 75 -1.34 -10.94 6.68
C LEU A 75 -1.78 -11.72 7.92
N LYS A 76 -3.01 -12.26 7.95
CA LYS A 76 -3.50 -13.11 9.03
C LYS A 76 -2.63 -14.36 9.16
N ASN A 77 -2.37 -15.08 8.07
CA ASN A 77 -1.51 -16.26 8.07
C ASN A 77 -0.12 -15.97 8.61
N LEU A 78 0.47 -14.84 8.23
CA LEU A 78 1.76 -14.39 8.74
C LEU A 78 1.68 -14.09 10.24
N ILE A 79 0.67 -13.35 10.70
CA ILE A 79 0.47 -13.01 12.11
C ILE A 79 0.10 -14.23 12.98
N THR A 80 -0.52 -15.27 12.44
CA THR A 80 -0.88 -16.48 13.20
C THR A 80 0.13 -17.62 13.04
N GLY A 81 1.06 -17.51 12.10
CA GLY A 81 2.11 -18.51 11.88
C GLY A 81 3.12 -18.61 13.03
N ASN A 82 3.80 -19.75 13.13
CA ASN A 82 4.81 -19.99 14.17
C ASN A 82 6.20 -19.43 13.83
N ASP A 83 6.41 -18.94 12.60
CA ASP A 83 7.68 -18.34 12.19
C ASP A 83 7.72 -16.83 12.52
N ILE A 84 8.46 -16.50 13.56
CA ILE A 84 8.64 -15.13 14.09
C ILE A 84 9.30 -14.22 13.03
N SER A 85 10.14 -14.76 12.14
CA SER A 85 10.82 -13.99 11.09
C SER A 85 9.83 -13.50 10.03
N GLU A 86 8.93 -14.39 9.61
CA GLU A 86 7.87 -14.08 8.64
C GLU A 86 6.83 -13.12 9.23
N LYS A 87 6.48 -13.28 10.51
CA LYS A 87 5.67 -12.32 11.29
C LYS A 87 6.23 -10.90 11.22
N ASN A 88 7.51 -10.75 11.57
CA ASN A 88 8.16 -9.44 11.64
C ASN A 88 8.26 -8.78 10.26
N LYS A 89 8.52 -9.55 9.19
CA LYS A 89 8.48 -9.03 7.82
C LYS A 89 7.09 -8.56 7.44
N ALA A 90 6.06 -9.36 7.72
CA ALA A 90 4.67 -9.02 7.41
C ALA A 90 4.21 -7.75 8.11
N ILE A 91 4.45 -7.65 9.42
CA ILE A 91 4.10 -6.47 10.24
C ILE A 91 4.85 -5.24 9.72
N ARG A 92 6.14 -5.38 9.41
CA ARG A 92 6.95 -4.30 8.84
C ARG A 92 6.42 -3.85 7.48
N THR A 93 6.12 -4.78 6.58
CA THR A 93 5.57 -4.49 5.25
C THR A 93 4.21 -3.81 5.36
N ALA A 94 3.31 -4.31 6.21
CA ALA A 94 2.03 -3.65 6.47
C ALA A 94 2.22 -2.24 7.04
N SER A 95 3.11 -2.07 8.01
CA SER A 95 3.42 -0.77 8.62
C SER A 95 4.02 0.23 7.62
N GLU A 96 4.84 -0.23 6.67
CA GLU A 96 5.37 0.58 5.57
C GLU A 96 4.31 0.96 4.52
N ILE A 97 3.34 0.07 4.27
CA ILE A 97 2.20 0.33 3.37
C ILE A 97 1.25 1.37 3.98
N PHE A 98 0.92 1.21 5.26
CA PHE A 98 0.03 2.12 5.99
C PHE A 98 0.72 3.41 6.46
N GLY A 99 2.03 3.54 6.22
CA GLY A 99 2.79 4.75 6.57
C GLY A 99 3.00 4.95 8.08
N LEU A 100 2.86 3.87 8.86
CA LEU A 100 3.13 3.86 10.29
C LEU A 100 4.64 3.94 10.58
N ILE A 101 5.47 3.48 9.64
CA ILE A 101 6.95 3.55 9.70
C ILE A 101 7.57 4.04 8.39
N GLY A 102 8.73 4.69 8.48
CA GLY A 102 9.47 5.21 7.32
C GLY A 102 10.17 4.13 6.50
N ARG A 103 10.01 4.17 5.17
CA ARG A 103 10.71 3.27 4.23
C ARG A 103 12.23 3.49 4.33
N GLY A 104 12.96 2.50 4.81
CA GLY A 104 14.43 2.50 4.83
C GLY A 104 15.10 2.94 6.14
N GLN A 105 14.36 3.17 7.23
CA GLN A 105 14.98 3.22 8.56
C GLN A 105 14.98 1.82 9.17
N ILE A 106 16.16 1.25 9.38
CA ILE A 106 16.36 0.19 10.38
C ILE A 106 16.23 0.88 11.73
N MET A 107 14.99 1.13 12.16
CA MET A 107 14.73 1.30 13.58
C MET A 107 14.71 -0.12 14.12
N ALA A 108 15.74 -0.51 14.86
CA ALA A 108 15.68 -1.70 15.69
C ALA A 108 14.67 -1.44 16.82
N THR A 109 13.38 -1.37 16.48
CA THR A 109 12.33 -1.49 17.47
C THR A 109 12.26 -2.96 17.80
N GLN A 110 12.83 -3.35 18.94
CA GLN A 110 12.55 -4.64 19.55
C GLN A 110 11.06 -4.65 19.89
N VAL A 111 10.23 -5.14 18.97
CA VAL A 111 8.86 -5.52 19.30
C VAL A 111 8.98 -6.81 20.08
N ASN A 112 8.76 -6.72 21.39
CA ASN A 112 8.86 -7.87 22.28
C ASN A 112 7.59 -8.71 22.09
N VAL A 113 7.57 -9.58 21.08
CA VAL A 113 6.44 -10.47 20.72
C VAL A 113 6.12 -11.48 21.84
N GLY A 114 6.89 -11.48 22.93
CA GLY A 114 6.73 -12.36 24.10
C GLY A 114 6.08 -11.72 25.33
N GLN A 115 5.68 -10.44 25.31
CA GLN A 115 4.89 -9.91 26.43
C GLN A 115 3.43 -10.34 26.28
N GLN A 116 2.89 -10.97 27.33
CA GLN A 116 1.45 -11.14 27.49
C GLN A 116 0.78 -9.79 27.28
N ILE A 117 -0.11 -9.73 26.29
CA ILE A 117 -1.09 -8.66 26.15
C ILE A 117 -1.82 -8.49 27.49
N SER A 118 -1.93 -7.26 27.94
CA SER A 118 -2.66 -6.95 29.17
C SER A 118 -4.13 -7.35 29.03
N GLU A 119 -4.80 -7.61 30.14
CA GLU A 119 -6.24 -7.92 30.15
C GLU A 119 -7.06 -6.82 29.47
N GLU A 120 -6.62 -5.56 29.57
CA GLU A 120 -7.22 -4.42 28.87
C GLU A 120 -7.08 -4.51 27.35
N GLU A 121 -5.90 -4.87 26.84
CA GLU A 121 -5.65 -5.04 25.41
C GLU A 121 -6.41 -6.24 24.83
N GLN A 122 -6.53 -7.33 25.61
CA GLN A 122 -7.33 -8.50 25.23
C GLN A 122 -8.82 -8.15 25.14
N ALA A 123 -9.36 -7.40 26.11
CA ALA A 123 -10.75 -6.95 26.10
C ALA A 123 -11.08 -6.04 24.89
N ILE A 124 -10.12 -5.24 24.45
CA ILE A 124 -10.26 -4.42 23.24
C ILE A 124 -10.34 -5.32 22.00
N LEU A 125 -9.47 -6.32 21.87
CA LEU A 125 -9.49 -7.28 20.76
C LEU A 125 -10.81 -8.03 20.68
N ASP A 126 -11.32 -8.52 21.82
CA ASP A 126 -12.58 -9.29 21.87
C ASP A 126 -13.80 -8.46 21.46
N LYS A 127 -13.75 -7.13 21.65
CA LYS A 127 -14.80 -6.20 21.24
C LYS A 127 -14.89 -6.03 19.71
N TYR A 128 -13.79 -6.21 18.98
CA TYR A 128 -13.73 -6.02 17.52
C TYR A 128 -13.71 -7.33 16.73
N THR A 129 -13.72 -8.47 17.41
CA THR A 129 -13.64 -9.81 16.78
C THR A 129 -14.96 -10.60 16.90
N ASN A 130 -16.00 -9.99 17.50
CA ASN A 130 -17.37 -10.51 17.55
C ASN A 130 -18.34 -9.67 16.71
#